data_AF-E6TS08-F1
#
_entry.id   AF-E6TS08-F1
#
_cell.length_a   1.000
_cell.length_b   1.000
_cell.length_c   1.000
_cell.angle_alpha   90.00
_cell.angle_beta   90.00
_cell.angle_gamma   90.00
#
_symmetry.space_group_name_H-M   'P 1'
#
loop_
_entity.id
_entity.type
_entity.pdbx_description
1 polymer ?
#
loop_
_entity_poly.entity_id
_entity_poly.type
_entity_poly.pdbx_seq_one_letter_code
_entity_poly.pdbx_strand_id
1 'polypeptide(L)'
;MDTFIVDFLHVIGPYFIPISFLVYILLRPIFYLRGEIGSKSVKAIWYIIAAYSAFEGFVELRIIVGSIALVEAWDLVFQHLENKREMKRAKSLENLNRLIRKV
;
A
#
# COMPACT_ATOMS: atom_id res chain seq x y z
N MET A 1 13.97 14.07 28.86
CA MET A 1 14.12 14.66 27.50
C MET A 1 12.97 14.17 26.62
N ASP A 2 11.77 14.00 27.21
CA ASP A 2 10.77 13.04 26.72
C ASP A 2 9.41 13.68 26.43
N THR A 3 9.15 14.88 26.95
CA THR A 3 7.92 15.64 26.66
C THR A 3 7.88 16.13 25.21
N PHE A 4 9.01 16.58 24.67
CA PHE A 4 9.06 17.12 23.30
C PHE A 4 8.68 16.08 22.23
N ILE A 5 9.12 14.82 22.38
CA ILE A 5 8.81 13.75 21.40
C ILE A 5 7.33 13.38 21.47
N VAL A 6 6.78 13.27 22.68
CA VAL A 6 5.37 12.92 22.90
C VAL A 6 4.46 14.06 22.42
N ASP A 7 4.80 15.32 22.73
CA ASP A 7 4.05 16.48 22.27
C ASP A 7 4.10 16.62 20.74
N PHE A 8 5.26 16.36 20.13
CA PHE A 8 5.44 16.34 18.68
C PHE A 8 4.60 15.24 18.03
N LEU A 9 4.56 14.03 18.61
CA LEU A 9 3.72 12.91 18.15
C LEU A 9 2.23 13.21 18.28
N HIS A 10 1.81 13.88 19.37
CA HIS A 10 0.42 14.28 19.56
C HIS A 10 -0.04 15.33 18.55
N VAL A 11 0.83 16.26 18.18
CA VAL A 11 0.51 17.32 17.22
C VAL A 11 0.53 16.80 15.78
N ILE A 12 1.48 15.92 15.44
CA ILE A 12 1.70 15.48 14.06
C ILE A 12 0.99 14.16 13.74
N GLY A 13 0.83 13.25 14.71
CA GLY A 13 0.19 11.95 14.54
C GLY A 13 -1.18 12.01 13.83
N PRO A 14 -2.08 12.93 14.19
CA PRO A 14 -3.37 13.10 13.52
C PRO A 14 -3.25 13.48 12.04
N TYR A 15 -2.22 14.25 11.66
CA TYR A 15 -1.97 14.62 10.26
C TYR A 15 -1.13 13.57 9.52
N PHE A 16 -0.34 12.78 10.25
CA PHE A 16 0.52 11.77 9.68
C PHE A 16 -0.27 10.70 8.95
N ILE A 17 -1.37 10.19 9.52
CA ILE A 17 -2.20 9.15 8.89
C ILE A 17 -2.80 9.61 7.53
N PRO A 18 -3.51 10.75 7.43
CA PRO A 18 -4.06 11.21 6.15
C PRO A 18 -2.99 11.65 5.15
N ILE A 19 -1.86 12.24 5.60
CA ILE A 19 -0.77 12.62 4.70
C ILE A 19 -0.05 11.38 4.16
N SER A 20 0.29 10.42 5.03
CA SER A 20 0.93 9.16 4.61
C SER A 20 0.03 8.30 3.73
N PHE A 21 -1.29 8.39 3.91
CA PHE A 21 -2.28 7.82 2.99
C PHE A 21 -2.20 8.44 1.58
N LEU A 22 -2.21 9.78 1.48
CA LEU A 22 -2.08 10.47 0.19
C LEU A 22 -0.75 10.13 -0.48
N VAL A 23 0.34 10.10 0.30
CA VAL A 23 1.65 9.68 -0.17
C VAL A 23 1.63 8.24 -0.67
N TYR A 24 1.00 7.30 0.05
CA TYR A 24 0.87 5.92 -0.39
C TYR A 24 0.11 5.80 -1.71
N ILE A 25 -1.03 6.49 -1.86
CA ILE A 25 -1.79 6.51 -3.13
C ILE A 25 -0.93 6.99 -4.29
N LEU A 26 -0.15 8.06 -4.09
CA LEU A 26 0.72 8.63 -5.12
C LEU A 26 1.94 7.75 -5.42
N LEU A 27 2.47 7.04 -4.41
CA LEU A 27 3.60 6.13 -4.58
C LEU A 27 3.20 4.76 -5.14
N ARG A 28 1.94 4.33 -4.99
CA ARG A 28 1.46 3.02 -5.48
C ARG A 28 1.70 2.79 -6.98
N PRO A 29 1.44 3.75 -7.89
CA PRO A 29 1.83 3.64 -9.30
C PRO A 29 3.33 3.40 -9.52
N ILE A 30 4.20 4.00 -8.70
CA ILE A 30 5.64 3.81 -8.79
C ILE A 30 6.02 2.40 -8.33
N PHE A 31 5.39 1.90 -7.27
CA PHE A 31 5.59 0.53 -6.82
C PHE A 31 5.08 -0.52 -7.82
N TYR A 32 3.96 -0.26 -8.49
CA TYR A 32 3.48 -1.09 -9.60
C TYR A 32 4.53 -1.27 -10.71
N LEU A 33 5.39 -0.28 -10.93
CA LEU A 33 6.49 -0.37 -11.90
C LEU A 33 7.72 -1.12 -11.36
N ARG A 34 8.00 -1.04 -10.05
CA ARG A 34 9.22 -1.59 -9.42
C ARG A 34 9.06 -2.97 -8.76
N GLY A 35 7.84 -3.45 -8.56
CA GLY A 35 7.56 -4.79 -8.04
C GLY A 35 6.81 -4.81 -6.70
N GLU A 36 6.17 -5.94 -6.41
CA GLU A 36 5.19 -6.12 -5.33
C GLU A 36 5.76 -5.92 -3.91
N ILE A 37 7.01 -6.31 -3.68
CA ILE A 37 7.60 -6.41 -2.33
C ILE A 37 7.68 -5.04 -1.63
N GLY A 38 8.12 -4.00 -2.36
CA GLY A 38 8.25 -2.65 -1.78
C GLY A 38 6.91 -2.09 -1.31
N SER A 39 5.84 -2.38 -2.06
CA SER A 39 4.50 -1.93 -1.74
C SER A 39 3.96 -2.57 -0.46
N LYS A 40 4.21 -3.87 -0.28
CA LYS A 40 3.77 -4.66 0.88
C LYS A 40 4.50 -4.20 2.15
N SER A 41 5.80 -3.92 2.06
CA SER A 41 6.59 -3.41 3.19
C SER A 41 6.14 -2.03 3.66
N VAL A 42 5.89 -1.09 2.72
CA VAL A 42 5.40 0.25 3.07
C VAL A 42 4.02 0.17 3.73
N LYS A 43 3.13 -0.66 3.19
CA LYS A 43 1.80 -0.91 3.75
C LYS A 43 1.87 -1.51 5.15
N ALA A 44 2.78 -2.46 5.39
CA ALA A 44 2.98 -3.08 6.70
C ALA A 44 3.48 -2.06 7.75
N ILE A 45 4.47 -1.23 7.40
CA ILE A 45 4.94 -0.14 8.27
C ILE A 45 3.78 0.80 8.60
N TRP A 46 2.96 1.13 7.60
CA TRP A 46 1.81 2.00 7.78
C TRP A 46 0.78 1.40 8.75
N TYR A 47 0.46 0.10 8.65
CA TYR A 47 -0.45 -0.57 9.59
C TYR A 47 0.09 -0.63 11.02
N ILE A 48 1.39 -0.80 11.20
CA ILE A 48 2.01 -0.75 12.53
C ILE A 48 1.83 0.64 13.15
N ILE A 49 2.10 1.70 12.38
CA ILE A 49 1.96 3.09 12.86
C ILE A 49 0.49 3.42 13.14
N ALA A 50 -0.42 2.99 12.27
CA ALA A 50 -1.86 3.18 12.46
C ALA A 50 -2.36 2.45 13.72
N ALA A 51 -1.92 1.20 13.94
CA ALA A 51 -2.27 0.44 15.14
C ALA A 51 -1.72 1.11 16.41
N TYR A 52 -0.46 1.55 16.40
CA TYR A 52 0.14 2.28 17.52
C TYR A 52 -0.64 3.57 17.84
N SER A 53 -1.00 4.34 16.81
CA SER A 53 -1.79 5.57 16.96
C SER A 53 -3.20 5.30 17.52
N ALA A 54 -3.78 4.14 17.21
CA ALA A 54 -5.06 3.71 17.78
C ALA A 54 -4.94 3.37 19.27
N PHE A 55 -3.91 2.62 19.66
CA PHE A 55 -3.69 2.19 21.05
C PHE A 55 -3.43 3.35 21.99
N GLU A 56 -2.66 4.34 21.54
CA GLU A 56 -2.35 5.55 22.31
C GLU A 56 -3.50 6.57 22.29
N GLY A 57 -4.58 6.32 21.53
CA GLY A 57 -5.71 7.23 21.40
C GLY A 57 -5.40 8.54 20.67
N PHE A 58 -4.27 8.61 19.95
CA PHE A 58 -3.85 9.80 19.19
C PHE A 58 -4.77 10.11 18.01
N VAL A 59 -5.36 9.07 17.41
CA VAL A 59 -6.26 9.21 16.26
C VAL A 59 -7.50 8.37 16.51
N GLU A 60 -8.66 8.93 16.17
CA GLU A 60 -9.93 8.23 16.33
C GLU A 60 -9.97 6.96 15.49
N LEU A 61 -10.42 5.86 16.09
CA LEU A 61 -10.50 4.55 15.45
C LEU A 61 -11.29 4.59 14.12
N ARG A 62 -12.35 5.40 14.04
CA ARG A 62 -13.15 5.56 12.81
C ARG A 62 -12.32 6.09 11.64
N ILE A 63 -11.39 7.01 11.90
CA ILE A 63 -10.51 7.59 10.87
C ILE A 63 -9.55 6.52 10.39
N ILE A 64 -8.94 5.79 11.33
CA ILE A 64 -7.99 4.71 11.03
C ILE A 64 -8.66 3.63 10.18
N VAL A 65 -9.83 3.15 10.59
CA VAL A 65 -10.58 2.12 9.85
C VAL A 65 -10.98 2.62 8.47
N GLY A 66 -11.47 3.86 8.35
CA GLY A 66 -11.80 4.46 7.07
C GLY A 66 -10.59 4.57 6.13
N SER A 67 -9.44 4.97 6.66
CA SER A 67 -8.18 5.03 5.90
C SER A 67 -7.71 3.64 5.46
N ILE A 68 -7.76 2.62 6.34
CA ILE A 68 -7.43 1.23 5.99
C ILE A 68 -8.34 0.74 4.85
N ALA A 69 -9.64 0.96 4.95
CA ALA A 69 -10.60 0.52 3.93
C ALA A 69 -10.30 1.13 2.55
N LEU A 70 -9.93 2.41 2.50
CA LEU A 70 -9.54 3.09 1.27
C LEU A 70 -8.21 2.57 0.71
N VAL A 71 -7.21 2.35 1.57
CA VAL A 71 -5.92 1.77 1.17
C VAL A 71 -6.12 0.40 0.53
N GLU A 72 -6.93 -0.46 1.16
CA GLU A 72 -7.24 -1.79 0.64
C GLU A 72 -8.02 -1.74 -0.67
N ALA A 73 -9.04 -0.87 -0.76
CA ALA A 73 -9.80 -0.68 -2.00
C ALA A 73 -8.89 -0.24 -3.17
N TRP A 74 -7.93 0.65 -2.91
CA TRP A 74 -6.95 1.08 -3.90
C TRP A 74 -5.99 -0.04 -4.29
N ASP A 75 -5.56 -0.86 -3.33
CA ASP A 75 -4.71 -2.03 -3.59
C ASP A 75 -5.38 -3.03 -4.53
N LEU A 76 -6.67 -3.30 -4.33
CA LEU A 76 -7.46 -4.19 -5.17
C LEU A 76 -7.47 -3.74 -6.65
N VAL A 77 -7.50 -2.43 -6.92
CA VAL A 77 -7.41 -1.89 -8.28
C VAL A 77 -6.09 -2.29 -8.93
N PHE A 78 -4.98 -2.11 -8.22
CA PHE A 78 -3.66 -2.48 -8.74
C PHE A 78 -3.47 -3.98 -8.87
N GLN A 79 -3.96 -4.76 -7.90
CA GLN A 79 -3.97 -6.22 -7.99
C GLN A 79 -4.70 -6.70 -9.24
N HIS A 80 -5.84 -6.09 -9.56
CA HIS A 80 -6.57 -6.41 -10.79
C HIS A 80 -5.76 -6.10 -12.07
N LEU A 81 -5.02 -4.99 -12.09
CA LEU A 81 -4.15 -4.62 -13.21
C LEU A 81 -2.94 -5.56 -13.34
N GLU A 82 -2.32 -5.92 -12.22
CA GLU A 82 -1.21 -6.89 -12.14
C GLU A 82 -1.65 -8.25 -12.67
N ASN A 83 -2.77 -8.79 -12.17
CA ASN A 83 -3.35 -10.05 -12.65
C ASN A 83 -3.63 -10.02 -14.16
N LYS A 84 -4.17 -8.91 -14.69
CA LYS A 84 -4.37 -8.73 -16.14
C LYS A 84 -3.06 -8.74 -16.92
N ARG A 85 -2.00 -8.14 -16.38
CA ARG A 85 -0.66 -8.12 -17.02
C ARG A 85 -0.04 -9.51 -17.04
N GLU A 86 -0.17 -10.27 -15.96
CA GLU A 86 0.34 -11.64 -15.85
C GLU A 86 -0.38 -12.61 -16.79
N MET A 87 -1.71 -12.56 -16.86
CA MET A 87 -2.49 -13.36 -17.82
C MET A 87 -2.06 -13.10 -19.27
N LYS A 88 -1.81 -11.83 -19.64
CA LYS A 88 -1.29 -11.48 -20.98
C LYS A 88 0.10 -12.04 -21.23
N ARG A 89 1.00 -11.98 -20.24
CA ARG A 89 2.35 -12.55 -20.33
C ARG A 89 2.32 -14.07 -20.48
N ALA A 90 1.50 -14.76 -19.67
CA ALA A 90 1.33 -16.20 -19.73
C ALA A 90 0.82 -16.66 -21.11
N LYS A 91 -0.21 -15.99 -21.65
CA LYS A 91 -0.75 -16.28 -22.99
C LYS A 91 0.28 -16.04 -24.10
N SER A 92 1.09 -14.98 -23.98
CA SER A 92 2.18 -14.70 -24.93
C SER A 92 3.25 -15.81 -24.92
N LEU A 93 3.67 -16.25 -23.73
CA LEU A 93 4.62 -17.35 -23.55
C LEU A 93 4.07 -18.68 -24.09
N GLU A 94 2.79 -18.97 -23.85
CA GLU A 94 2.14 -20.16 -24.38
C GLU A 94 2.12 -20.16 -25.92
N ASN A 95 1.77 -19.02 -26.52
CA ASN A 95 1.79 -18.87 -27.98
C ASN A 95 3.20 -19.05 -28.56
N LEU A 96 4.22 -18.49 -27.91
CA LEU A 96 5.62 -18.66 -28.33
C LEU A 96 6.04 -20.14 -28.28
N ASN A 97 5.72 -20.83 -27.19
CA ASN A 97 6.01 -22.26 -27.04
C ASN A 97 5.28 -23.12 -28.08
N ARG A 98 4.04 -22.77 -28.45
CA ARG A 98 3.31 -23.44 -29.53
C ARG A 98 3.96 -23.24 -30.89
N LEU A 99 4.52 -22.06 -31.17
CA LEU A 99 5.23 -21.79 -32.42
C LEU A 99 6.54 -22.58 -32.49
N ILE A 100 7.32 -22.60 -31.41
CA ILE A 100 8.58 -23.36 -31.34
C ILE A 100 8.34 -24.86 -31.56
N ARG A 101 7.27 -25.43 -30.99
CA ARG A 101 6.95 -26.87 -31.16
C ARG A 101 6.47 -27.27 -32.57
N LYS A 102 6.18 -26.31 -33.44
CA LYS A 102 5.72 -26.56 -34.82
C LYS A 102 6.85 -26.51 -35.86
N VAL A 103 8.04 -26.05 -35.45
CA VAL A 103 9.27 -26.04 -36.26
C VAL A 103 10.07 -27.29 -35.93
#